data_AF-X1FXK0-F1
#
_entry.id   AF-X1FXK0-F1
#
_cell.length_a   1.000
_cell.length_b   1.000
_cell.length_c   1.000
_cell.angle_alpha   90.00
_cell.angle_beta   90.00
_cell.angle_gamma   90.00
#
_symmetry.space_group_name_H-M   'P 1'
#
loop_
_entity.id
_entity.type
_entity.pdbx_description
1 polymer ?
#
loop_
_entity_poly.entity_id
_entity_poly.type
_entity_poly.pdbx_seq_one_letter_code
_entity_poly.pdbx_strand_id
1 'polypeptide(L)' 'MNKAELVGEVADRTGLTKKTSREAVDAVISAITDSLSREERVTLVGFGTFGVRQRKAGPAIVAVNA' A
#
# COMPACT_ATOMS: atom_id res chain seq x y z
N MET A 1 -10.82 8.33 3.70
CA MET A 1 -10.57 6.90 3.44
C MET A 1 -9.48 6.38 4.36
N ASN A 2 -9.89 5.78 5.48
CA ASN A 2 -9.05 4.91 6.31
C ASN A 2 -9.08 3.47 5.75
N LYS A 3 -8.36 2.54 6.38
CA LYS A 3 -8.25 1.15 5.92
C LYS A 3 -9.60 0.40 5.91
N ALA A 4 -10.47 0.65 6.89
CA ALA A 4 -11.77 -0.01 6.95
C ALA A 4 -12.71 0.50 5.84
N GLU A 5 -12.69 1.81 5.58
CA GLU A 5 -13.41 2.44 4.46
C GLU A 5 -12.89 1.89 3.11
N LEU A 6 -11.57 1.74 2.95
CA LEU A 6 -10.97 1.15 1.74
C LEU A 6 -11.41 -0.30 1.51
N VAL A 7 -11.48 -1.12 2.57
CA VAL A 7 -11.98 -2.50 2.47
C VAL A 7 -13.45 -2.51 2.03
N GLY A 8 -14.26 -1.57 2.51
CA GLY A 8 -15.64 -1.39 2.07
C GLY A 8 -15.71 -1.09 0.57
N GLU A 9 -14.98 -0.06 0.13
CA GLU A 9 -14.91 0.32 -1.29
C GLU A 9 -14.44 -0.82 -2.20
N VAL A 10 -13.44 -1.60 -1.78
CA VAL A 10 -12.96 -2.76 -2.53
C VAL A 10 -14.04 -3.83 -2.63
N ALA A 11 -14.73 -4.15 -1.53
CA ALA A 11 -15.81 -5.12 -1.54
C ALA A 11 -16.94 -4.70 -2.49
N ASP A 12 -17.37 -3.43 -2.40
CA ASP A 12 -18.47 -2.89 -3.20
C ASP A 12 -18.14 -2.88 -4.70
N ARG A 13 -16.88 -2.59 -5.07
CA ARG A 13 -16.44 -2.53 -6.48
C ARG A 13 -16.16 -3.89 -7.10
N THR A 14 -15.79 -4.88 -6.29
CA THR A 14 -15.36 -6.20 -6.78
C THR A 14 -16.42 -7.29 -6.60
N GLY A 15 -17.43 -7.06 -5.76
CA GLY A 15 -18.40 -8.08 -5.35
C GLY A 15 -17.83 -9.12 -4.38
N LEU A 16 -16.59 -8.95 -3.92
CA LEU A 16 -15.98 -9.84 -2.94
C LEU A 16 -16.61 -9.65 -1.55
N THR A 17 -16.53 -10.71 -0.73
CA THR A 17 -16.94 -10.58 0.67
C THR A 17 -16.04 -9.57 1.40
N LYS A 18 -16.57 -8.92 2.45
CA LYS A 18 -15.76 -8.02 3.30
C LYS A 18 -14.54 -8.71 3.91
N LYS A 19 -14.63 -10.01 4.19
CA LYS A 19 -13.50 -10.81 4.70
C LYS A 19 -12.39 -10.93 3.65
N THR A 20 -12.74 -11.39 2.45
CA THR A 20 -11.77 -11.55 1.35
C THR A 20 -11.19 -10.20 0.92
N SER A 21 -12.00 -9.14 0.90
CA SER A 21 -11.54 -7.79 0.58
C SER A 21 -10.55 -7.26 1.61
N ARG A 22 -10.77 -7.57 2.90
CA ARG A 22 -9.81 -7.25 3.96
C ARG A 22 -8.49 -7.97 3.75
N GLU A 23 -8.55 -9.28 3.53
CA GLU A 23 -7.36 -10.11 3.27
C GLU A 23 -6.57 -9.59 2.07
N ALA A 24 -7.25 -9.21 0.98
CA ALA A 24 -6.61 -8.63 -0.20
C ALA A 24 -5.94 -7.28 0.08
N VAL A 25 -6.63 -6.36 0.76
CA VAL A 25 -6.05 -5.05 1.14
C VAL A 25 -4.86 -5.23 2.07
N ASP A 26 -4.95 -6.14 3.04
CA ASP A 26 -3.86 -6.46 3.97
C ASP A 26 -2.65 -7.01 3.22
N ALA A 27 -2.86 -7.94 2.29
CA ALA A 27 -1.80 -8.54 1.49
C ALA A 27 -1.07 -7.50 0.61
N VAL A 28 -1.81 -6.58 -0.02
CA VAL A 28 -1.20 -5.51 -0.83
C VAL A 28 -0.34 -4.59 0.03
N ILE A 29 -0.85 -4.15 1.19
CA ILE A 29 -0.10 -3.29 2.11
C ILE A 29 1.16 -4.00 2.61
N SER A 30 1.05 -5.29 2.97
CA SER A 30 2.20 -6.10 3.41
C SER A 30 3.25 -6.20 2.31
N ALA A 31 2.86 -6.58 1.09
CA ALA A 31 3.79 -6.75 -0.02
C ALA A 31 4.54 -5.45 -0.36
N ILE A 32 3.86 -4.30 -0.32
CA ILE A 32 4.49 -2.99 -0.48
C ILE A 32 5.47 -2.73 0.67
N THR A 33 5.06 -2.96 1.91
CA THR A 33 5.90 -2.74 3.11
C THR A 33 7.16 -3.61 3.08
N ASP A 34 7.02 -4.88 2.74
CA ASP A 34 8.11 -5.84 2.65
C ASP A 34 9.12 -5.42 1.57
N SER A 35 8.64 -5.01 0.40
CA SER A 35 9.51 -4.51 -0.68
C SER A 35 10.29 -3.26 -0.25
N LEU A 36 9.60 -2.30 0.37
CA LEU A 36 10.24 -1.08 0.86
C LEU A 36 11.25 -1.36 1.98
N SER A 37 11.01 -2.35 2.84
CA SER A 37 11.98 -2.75 3.88
C SER A 37 13.31 -3.27 3.32
N ARG A 38 13.28 -3.78 2.08
CA ARG A 38 14.48 -4.20 1.31
C ARG A 38 15.08 -3.08 0.46
N GLU A 39 14.64 -1.83 0.69
CA GLU A 39 14.99 -0.64 -0.10
C GLU A 39 14.59 -0.75 -1.59
N GLU A 40 13.70 -1.67 -1.94
CA GLU A 40 13.18 -1.84 -3.29
C GLU A 40 12.06 -0.82 -3.55
N ARG A 41 12.12 -0.13 -4.69
CA ARG A 41 11.05 0.79 -5.11
C ARG A 41 9.86 0.01 -5.66
N VAL A 42 8.65 0.42 -5.29
CA VAL A 42 7.40 -0.16 -5.83
C VAL A 42 6.72 0.87 -6.70
N THR A 43 6.47 0.54 -7.97
CA THR A 43 5.74 1.41 -8.91
C THR A 43 4.37 0.81 -9.20
N LEU A 44 3.31 1.55 -8.90
CA LEU A 44 1.95 1.22 -9.29
C LEU A 44 1.52 2.21 -10.38
N VAL A 45 1.54 1.75 -11.64
CA VAL A 45 1.22 2.60 -12.80
C VAL A 45 -0.17 3.20 -12.65
N GLY A 46 -0.28 4.51 -12.86
CA GLY A 46 -1.54 5.27 -12.69
C GLY A 46 -1.85 5.67 -11.25
N PHE A 47 -1.04 5.26 -10.26
CA PHE A 47 -1.17 5.70 -8.87
C PHE A 47 0.07 6.46 -8.39
N GLY A 48 1.27 5.90 -8.59
CA GLY A 48 2.53 6.52 -8.19
C GLY A 48 3.62 5.52 -7.86
N THR A 49 4.74 6.05 -7.35
CA THR A 49 5.90 5.27 -6.92
C THR A 49 6.14 5.42 -5.42
N PHE A 50 6.43 4.32 -4.75
CA PHE A 50 6.79 4.26 -3.35
C PHE A 50 8.28 3.92 -3.22
N GLY A 51 8.95 4.58 -2.28
CA GLY A 51 10.35 4.32 -1.98
C GLY A 51 10.70 4.67 -0.53
N VAL A 52 11.85 4.19 -0.07
CA VAL A 52 12.40 4.65 1.21
C VAL A 52 13.18 5.94 0.96
N ARG A 53 12.90 6.98 1.75
CA ARG A 53 13.77 8.16 1.82
C ARG A 53 14.45 8.18 3.18
N GLN A 54 15.76 8.32 3.18
CA GLN A 54 16.48 8.61 4.41
C GLN A 54 16.19 10.06 4.83
N ARG A 55 15.70 10.23 6.05
CA ARG A 55 15.63 11.53 6.73
C ARG A 55 16.65 11.54 7.87
N LYS A 56 17.10 12.74 8.28
CA LYS A 56 18.04 12.91 9.39
C LYS A 56 17.57 12.28 10.72
N ALA A 57 16.28 12.00 10.85
CA ALA A 57 15.67 11.35 12.02
C ALA A 57 15.49 9.82 11.91
N GLY A 58 16.14 9.16 10.93
CA GLY A 58 16.04 7.71 10.69
C GLY A 58 15.12 7.34 9.51
N PRO A 59 15.07 6.07 9.08
CA PRO A 59 14.36 5.67 7.86
C PRO A 59 12.85 5.98 7.94
N ALA A 60 12.28 6.46 6.84
CA ALA A 60 10.85 6.62 6.66
C ALA A 60 10.43 6.11 5.27
N ILE A 61 9.30 5.40 5.23
CA ILE A 61 8.60 5.08 3.99
C ILE A 61 7.96 6.38 3.48
N VAL A 62 8.28 6.78 2.24
CA VAL A 62 7.74 8.00 1.64
C VAL A 62 7.18 7.67 0.26
N ALA A 63 5.99 8.17 -0.05
CA ALA A 63 5.53 8.20 -1.44
C ALA A 63 6.48 9.13 -2.21
N VAL A 64 7.24 8.57 -3.15
CA VAL A 64 8.17 9.35 -3.97
C VAL A 64 7.41 9.67 -5.25
N ASN A 65 6.76 10.83 -5.28
CA ASN A 65 6.16 11.32 -6.52
C ASN A 65 7.28 11.46 -7.56
N ALA A 66 7.09 10.80 -8.70
CA ALA A 66 7.76 11.13 -9.96
C ALA A 66 6.99 12.26 -10.62
#